data_AF-A0A101MLV1-F1
#
_entry.id   AF-A0A101MLV1-F1
#
_cell.length_a   1.000
_cell.length_b   1.000
_cell.length_c   1.000
_cell.angle_alpha   90.00
_cell.angle_beta   90.00
_cell.angle_gamma   90.00
#
_symmetry.space_group_name_H-M   'P 1'
#
loop_
_entity.id
_entity.type
_entity.pdbx_description
1 polymer ?
#
loop_
_entity_poly.entity_id
_entity_poly.type
_entity_poly.pdbx_seq_one_letter_code
_entity_poly.pdbx_strand_id
1 'polypeptide(L)'
;MSLQAIPEHHLDLPSGPGVFTLEQIRCLEEAAILLPEPQPNTSTNASGKRKVSAAFSAPRSVSSSSTSSSSSSASVATHGFQPNVIRTFDIPMAEESVEVLEYIGFVPDVARLIYDRYCGRPSPSQNPDDLMAYVTAHLASLSRRQYDNMSHQEALADVGLTRQIQGAITDPRFSHIFGTQTLTYWAQDTVETNYAALLRQQQLLQSHANKRIAHKKKHKRPRHEPSREGQDPSEQQPVTATINMTPQDFQFPDTYVMVQPDVNILADHISLYKGKAYDELRPAGDIIESDGTVNLRPLSTYPGGDFNFDFNTQCWTPEIETAEEYRKFAERRSPTADTCIIHIQVQRPFINSLRMENLWYSPNWKEYIWTCRRQATPHPKFDHLWRPGQADIVRGPICSTLSTQLVRIRRENIQSHITEDNVMRLLSGRKATQWVFVQRDVIDRLAEHIRGKMHFIIFEAAVRFS
;
A
#
# COMPACT_ATOMS: atom_id res chain seq x y z
N MET A 1 -42.40 40.99 -24.47
CA MET A 1 -42.76 39.90 -23.55
C MET A 1 -41.48 39.34 -22.98
N SER A 2 -41.34 39.45 -21.66
CA SER A 2 -40.21 39.01 -20.87
C SER A 2 -40.12 37.48 -20.90
N LEU A 3 -38.96 36.92 -21.26
CA LEU A 3 -38.68 35.50 -21.09
C LEU A 3 -37.64 35.37 -19.98
N GLN A 4 -38.09 34.74 -18.91
CA GLN A 4 -37.47 34.61 -17.60
C GLN A 4 -36.15 33.83 -17.66
N ALA A 5 -35.20 34.29 -16.86
CA ALA A 5 -34.00 33.57 -16.49
C ALA A 5 -34.37 32.23 -15.82
N ILE A 6 -33.72 31.17 -16.27
CA ILE A 6 -33.73 29.84 -15.63
C ILE A 6 -32.88 29.96 -14.36
N PRO A 7 -33.36 29.57 -13.16
CA PRO A 7 -32.56 29.63 -11.95
C PRO A 7 -31.44 28.59 -12.02
N GLU A 8 -30.20 29.02 -11.77
CA GLU A 8 -29.10 28.13 -11.40
C GLU A 8 -29.45 27.46 -10.06
N HIS A 9 -29.98 26.24 -10.14
CA HIS A 9 -30.02 25.36 -8.98
C HIS A 9 -28.60 24.86 -8.71
N HIS A 10 -27.88 25.58 -7.86
CA HIS A 10 -26.83 24.99 -7.04
C HIS A 10 -27.47 23.88 -6.21
N LEU A 11 -27.38 22.64 -6.69
CA LEU A 11 -27.64 21.46 -5.89
C LEU A 11 -26.51 21.37 -4.88
N ASP A 12 -26.79 21.77 -3.64
CA ASP A 12 -25.98 21.40 -2.49
C ASP A 12 -25.90 19.87 -2.45
N LEU A 13 -24.80 19.33 -2.96
CA LEU A 13 -24.47 17.92 -2.87
C LEU A 13 -24.44 17.54 -1.39
N PRO A 14 -25.15 16.48 -0.97
CA PRO A 14 -25.17 16.10 0.43
C PRO A 14 -23.75 15.70 0.87
N SER A 15 -23.20 16.43 1.84
CA SER A 15 -21.98 16.02 2.52
C SER A 15 -22.19 14.61 3.07
N GLY A 16 -21.38 13.64 2.62
CA GLY A 16 -21.43 12.26 3.13
C GLY A 16 -21.20 12.19 4.66
N PRO A 17 -21.41 11.03 5.28
CA PRO A 17 -21.15 10.87 6.72
C PRO A 17 -19.72 11.32 7.05
N GLY A 18 -19.61 12.18 8.06
CA GLY A 18 -18.32 12.70 8.50
C GLY A 18 -17.47 11.59 9.11
N VAL A 19 -16.19 11.55 8.75
CA VAL A 19 -15.22 10.55 9.23
C VAL A 19 -15.00 10.68 10.74
N PHE A 20 -15.07 11.89 11.28
CA PHE A 20 -14.83 12.17 12.69
C PHE A 20 -16.10 12.63 13.40
N THR A 21 -16.31 12.17 14.63
CA THR A 21 -17.36 12.72 15.49
C THR A 21 -16.98 14.13 15.96
N LEU A 22 -17.97 14.96 16.29
CA LEU A 22 -17.71 16.30 16.85
C LEU A 22 -16.85 16.25 18.13
N GLU A 23 -16.99 15.21 18.96
CA GLU A 23 -16.15 15.01 20.16
C GLU A 23 -14.69 14.72 19.77
N GLN A 24 -14.47 13.91 18.73
CA GLN A 24 -13.12 13.63 18.20
C GLN A 24 -12.47 14.88 17.60
N ILE A 25 -13.20 15.64 16.78
CA ILE A 25 -12.71 16.89 16.18
C ILE A 25 -12.26 17.85 17.27
N ARG A 26 -13.13 18.14 18.25
CA ARG A 26 -12.78 19.01 19.39
C ARG A 26 -11.57 18.50 20.15
N CYS A 27 -11.49 17.19 20.41
CA CYS A 27 -10.36 16.61 21.11
C CYS A 27 -9.03 16.78 20.35
N LEU A 28 -9.05 16.66 19.02
CA LEU A 28 -7.87 16.84 18.16
C LEU A 28 -7.49 18.32 18.01
N GLU A 29 -8.46 19.23 17.97
CA GLU A 29 -8.25 20.68 17.98
C GLU A 29 -7.63 21.17 19.29
N GLU A 30 -8.16 20.71 20.44
CA GLU A 30 -7.59 20.99 21.76
C GLU A 30 -6.15 20.45 21.92
N ALA A 31 -5.78 19.44 21.13
CA ALA A 31 -4.43 18.89 21.09
C ALA A 31 -3.52 19.57 20.05
N ALA A 32 -4.01 20.60 19.35
CA ALA A 32 -3.35 21.25 18.22
C ALA A 32 -2.94 20.28 17.09
N ILE A 33 -3.60 19.12 17.00
CA ILE A 33 -3.39 18.13 15.94
C ILE A 33 -4.22 18.49 14.70
N LEU A 34 -5.51 18.81 14.88
CA LEU A 34 -6.33 19.38 13.81
C LEU A 34 -6.34 20.89 13.94
N LEU A 35 -5.86 21.60 12.92
CA LEU A 35 -5.89 23.06 12.93
C LEU A 35 -7.32 23.55 12.65
N PRO A 36 -7.75 24.67 13.29
CA PRO A 36 -9.06 25.25 13.05
C PRO A 36 -9.27 25.57 11.57
N GLU A 37 -10.52 25.50 11.13
CA GLU A 37 -10.86 25.91 9.78
C GLU A 37 -10.60 27.42 9.60
N PRO A 38 -10.01 27.87 8.48
CA PRO A 38 -9.86 29.29 8.20
C PRO A 38 -11.22 29.98 8.26
N GLN A 39 -11.32 31.13 8.94
CA GLN A 39 -12.59 31.85 9.01
C GLN A 39 -13.13 32.19 7.60
N PRO A 40 -14.46 32.18 7.40
CA PRO A 40 -15.13 32.30 6.09
C PRO A 40 -14.97 33.65 5.36
N ASN A 41 -14.03 34.49 5.78
CA ASN A 41 -13.85 35.85 5.24
C ASN A 41 -13.03 35.86 3.93
N THR A 42 -12.60 34.69 3.45
CA THR A 42 -12.01 34.49 2.12
C THR A 42 -12.93 33.57 1.32
N SER A 43 -13.42 34.04 0.17
CA SER A 43 -14.51 33.49 -0.64
C SER A 43 -14.22 32.16 -1.34
N THR A 44 -13.61 31.19 -0.66
CA THR A 44 -13.41 29.84 -1.16
C THR A 44 -14.14 28.90 -0.23
N ASN A 45 -15.14 28.19 -0.76
CA ASN A 45 -15.91 27.12 -0.13
C ASN A 45 -15.09 26.38 0.94
N ALA A 46 -15.67 26.20 2.13
CA ALA A 46 -15.16 25.32 3.19
C ALA A 46 -14.65 24.03 2.55
N SER A 47 -13.33 23.85 2.52
CA SER A 47 -12.67 23.02 1.49
C SER A 47 -12.89 21.51 1.63
N GLY A 48 -13.82 21.06 2.51
CA GLY A 48 -14.02 19.66 2.87
C GLY A 48 -12.81 18.99 3.53
N LYS A 49 -11.67 19.70 3.62
CA LYS A 49 -10.37 19.25 4.14
C LYS A 49 -10.01 20.00 5.41
N ARG A 50 -9.25 19.34 6.28
CA ARG A 50 -8.66 19.95 7.49
C ARG A 50 -7.16 19.70 7.52
N LYS A 51 -6.42 20.68 8.02
CA LYS A 51 -4.98 20.55 8.18
C LYS A 51 -4.64 19.80 9.47
N VAL A 52 -3.84 18.76 9.34
CA VAL A 52 -3.23 18.01 10.43
C VAL A 52 -1.84 18.56 10.70
N SER A 53 -1.45 18.69 11.97
CA SER A 53 -0.13 19.12 12.41
C SER A 53 0.34 18.23 13.57
N ALA A 54 1.18 17.23 13.29
CA ALA A 54 1.64 16.29 14.33
C ALA A 54 3.05 15.75 14.05
N ALA A 55 3.77 15.42 15.12
CA ALA A 55 4.96 14.57 15.06
C ALA A 55 4.56 13.11 15.32
N PHE A 56 5.20 12.16 14.63
CA PHE A 56 4.92 10.74 14.77
C PHE A 56 6.13 10.03 15.36
N SER A 57 5.96 9.34 16.49
CA SER A 57 7.01 8.57 17.15
C SER A 57 6.95 7.11 16.73
N ALA A 58 8.13 6.54 16.45
CA ALA A 58 8.27 5.11 16.24
C ALA A 58 7.71 4.28 17.42
N PRO A 59 7.16 3.08 17.15
CA PRO A 59 6.86 2.11 18.19
C PRO A 59 8.10 1.82 19.04
N ARG A 60 7.94 1.84 20.36
CA ARG A 60 9.03 1.51 21.29
C ARG A 60 9.02 0.01 21.59
N SER A 61 10.21 -0.58 21.72
CA SER A 61 10.36 -1.91 22.29
C SER A 61 9.84 -1.88 23.72
N VAL A 62 8.80 -2.65 24.00
CA VAL A 62 8.27 -2.78 25.36
C VAL A 62 9.20 -3.73 26.08
N SER A 63 10.01 -3.21 27.01
CA SER A 63 10.79 -4.04 27.93
C SER A 63 9.82 -4.99 28.64
N SER A 64 9.90 -6.27 28.31
CA SER A 64 8.94 -7.28 28.75
C SER A 64 8.94 -7.45 30.27
N SER A 65 8.00 -6.80 30.95
CA SER A 65 7.61 -7.16 32.31
C SER A 65 6.19 -7.72 32.29
N SER A 66 6.05 -8.97 31.83
CA SER A 66 5.10 -10.00 32.32
C SER A 66 4.91 -11.13 31.28
N THR A 67 5.48 -12.29 31.61
CA THR A 67 4.98 -13.66 31.35
C THR A 67 3.80 -13.85 30.38
N SER A 68 4.09 -14.26 29.15
CA SER A 68 3.48 -15.44 28.52
C SER A 68 4.44 -16.02 27.48
N SER A 69 4.51 -17.35 27.44
CA SER A 69 5.47 -18.16 26.68
C SER A 69 5.10 -18.33 25.20
N SER A 70 4.61 -17.27 24.54
CA SER A 70 4.34 -17.30 23.10
C SER A 70 5.51 -16.70 22.33
N SER A 71 6.27 -17.54 21.62
CA SER A 71 7.26 -17.09 20.63
C SER A 71 6.58 -16.17 19.61
N SER A 72 7.11 -14.96 19.42
CA SER A 72 6.59 -14.00 18.43
C SER A 72 6.56 -14.64 17.04
N SER A 73 5.50 -14.39 16.27
CA SER A 73 5.35 -14.87 14.89
C SER A 73 6.02 -13.97 13.87
N ALA A 74 6.22 -12.69 14.19
CA ALA A 74 6.97 -11.76 13.36
C ALA A 74 7.63 -10.68 14.22
N SER A 75 8.47 -9.88 13.58
CA SER A 75 9.00 -8.66 14.19
C SER A 75 8.89 -7.47 13.24
N VAL A 76 8.93 -6.28 13.80
CA VAL A 76 8.85 -5.01 13.08
C VAL A 76 9.98 -4.07 13.49
N ALA A 77 10.61 -3.48 12.49
CA ALA A 77 11.52 -2.35 12.60
C ALA A 77 10.90 -1.13 11.91
N THR A 78 11.23 0.07 12.37
CA THR A 78 10.72 1.31 11.75
C THR A 78 11.86 2.28 11.49
N HIS A 79 11.80 2.98 10.35
CA HIS A 79 12.80 3.94 9.89
C HIS A 79 12.13 5.26 9.48
N GLY A 80 12.84 6.38 9.68
CA GLY A 80 12.38 7.71 9.28
C GLY A 80 11.61 8.49 10.35
N PHE A 81 10.93 7.80 11.27
CA PHE A 81 10.11 8.41 12.33
C PHE A 81 10.94 9.30 13.27
N GLN A 82 10.70 10.60 13.22
CA GLN A 82 11.38 11.60 14.04
C GLN A 82 10.39 12.31 14.98
N PRO A 83 10.40 12.00 16.29
CA PRO A 83 9.43 12.57 17.23
C PRO A 83 9.56 14.09 17.44
N ASN A 84 10.67 14.67 16.99
CA ASN A 84 10.96 16.10 17.13
C ASN A 84 10.59 16.91 15.88
N VAL A 85 10.07 16.27 14.82
CA VAL A 85 9.70 16.96 13.58
C VAL A 85 8.19 16.93 13.41
N ILE A 86 7.57 18.11 13.49
CA ILE A 86 6.15 18.30 13.23
C ILE A 86 5.92 18.26 11.72
N ARG A 87 4.88 17.53 11.32
CA ARG A 87 4.50 17.28 9.94
C ARG A 87 3.12 17.87 9.70
N THR A 88 2.95 18.52 8.55
CA THR A 88 1.67 19.11 8.17
C THR A 88 1.13 18.54 6.88
N PHE A 89 -0.14 18.18 6.86
CA PHE A 89 -0.82 17.67 5.66
C PHE A 89 -2.32 17.90 5.74
N ASP A 90 -3.01 17.92 4.61
CA ASP A 90 -4.46 18.08 4.55
C ASP A 90 -5.16 16.72 4.48
N ILE A 91 -6.27 16.58 5.21
CA ILE A 91 -7.08 15.35 5.23
C ILE A 91 -8.54 15.67 4.88
N PRO A 92 -9.15 14.97 3.91
CA PRO A 92 -10.59 14.99 3.69
C PRO A 92 -11.37 14.56 4.94
N MET A 93 -12.48 15.25 5.20
CA MET A 93 -13.32 15.02 6.40
C MET A 93 -14.55 14.15 6.14
N ALA A 94 -14.87 13.89 4.87
CA ALA A 94 -15.91 12.96 4.45
C ALA A 94 -15.26 11.67 3.93
N GLU A 95 -15.96 10.54 4.09
CA GLU A 95 -15.50 9.23 3.62
C GLU A 95 -15.48 9.15 2.08
N GLU A 96 -16.48 9.78 1.44
CA GLU A 96 -16.64 9.79 -0.01
C GLU A 96 -16.95 11.22 -0.48
N SER A 97 -15.99 11.84 -1.17
CA SER A 97 -16.15 13.20 -1.68
C SER A 97 -15.20 13.51 -2.84
N VAL A 98 -15.37 14.67 -3.46
CA VAL A 98 -14.44 15.19 -4.48
C VAL A 98 -13.03 15.37 -3.87
N GLU A 99 -12.94 15.82 -2.62
CA GLU A 99 -11.68 16.02 -1.91
C GLU A 99 -10.90 14.71 -1.72
N VAL A 100 -11.60 13.59 -1.52
CA VAL A 100 -10.98 12.25 -1.46
C VAL A 100 -10.36 11.90 -2.81
N LEU A 101 -11.08 12.12 -3.90
CA LEU A 101 -10.57 11.86 -5.26
C LEU A 101 -9.38 12.75 -5.61
N GLU A 102 -9.41 14.03 -5.21
CA GLU A 102 -8.26 14.92 -5.35
C GLU A 102 -7.07 14.44 -4.50
N TYR A 103 -7.31 14.03 -3.25
CA TYR A 103 -6.28 13.54 -2.35
C TYR A 103 -5.55 12.31 -2.92
N ILE A 104 -6.29 11.36 -3.49
CA ILE A 104 -5.70 10.15 -4.07
C ILE A 104 -5.02 10.41 -5.43
N GLY A 105 -5.23 11.61 -5.99
CA GLY A 105 -4.39 12.18 -7.03
C GLY A 105 -5.06 12.46 -8.36
N PHE A 106 -6.38 12.66 -8.39
CA PHE A 106 -7.09 13.20 -9.55
C PHE A 106 -7.05 14.73 -9.58
N VAL A 107 -7.09 15.30 -10.79
CA VAL A 107 -7.30 16.75 -10.96
C VAL A 107 -8.77 17.12 -10.65
N PRO A 108 -9.05 18.35 -10.17
CA PRO A 108 -10.38 18.72 -9.66
C PRO A 108 -11.55 18.43 -10.60
N ASP A 109 -11.41 18.69 -11.89
CA ASP A 109 -12.49 18.48 -12.87
C ASP A 109 -12.82 16.99 -13.05
N VAL A 110 -11.80 16.13 -13.05
CA VAL A 110 -11.98 14.68 -13.19
C VAL A 110 -12.44 14.05 -11.88
N ALA A 111 -11.96 14.56 -10.74
CA ALA A 111 -12.48 14.21 -9.42
C ALA A 111 -13.99 14.47 -9.36
N ARG A 112 -14.44 15.67 -9.77
CA ARG A 112 -15.88 16.00 -9.84
C ARG A 112 -16.63 15.07 -10.79
N LEU A 113 -16.10 14.82 -11.99
CA LEU A 113 -16.72 13.91 -12.96
C LEU A 113 -16.89 12.47 -12.43
N ILE A 114 -15.91 11.93 -11.72
CA ILE A 114 -16.01 10.60 -11.10
C ILE A 114 -17.06 10.63 -9.99
N TYR A 115 -17.03 11.65 -9.13
CA TYR A 115 -17.96 11.80 -8.02
C TYR A 115 -19.41 11.97 -8.48
N ASP A 116 -19.66 12.81 -9.49
CA ASP A 116 -21.00 13.04 -10.04
C ASP A 116 -21.60 11.75 -10.62
N ARG A 117 -20.77 10.91 -11.27
CA ARG A 117 -21.19 9.58 -11.75
C ARG A 117 -21.52 8.63 -10.60
N TYR A 118 -20.75 8.69 -9.51
CA TYR A 118 -21.01 7.94 -8.29
C TYR A 118 -22.30 8.40 -7.61
N CYS A 119 -22.54 9.69 -7.47
CA CYS A 119 -23.77 10.25 -6.89
C CYS A 119 -25.00 10.01 -7.76
N GLY A 120 -24.84 10.03 -9.09
CA GLY A 120 -25.91 9.76 -10.06
C GLY A 120 -26.23 8.28 -10.26
N ARG A 121 -25.64 7.38 -9.48
CA ARG A 121 -25.87 5.94 -9.62
C ARG A 121 -27.28 5.52 -9.18
N PRO A 122 -27.83 4.42 -9.71
CA PRO A 122 -29.06 3.83 -9.20
C PRO A 122 -28.96 3.54 -7.69
N SER A 123 -30.09 3.32 -7.02
CA SER A 123 -30.08 3.10 -5.56
C SER A 123 -29.04 2.05 -5.14
N PRO A 124 -28.37 2.17 -3.98
CA PRO A 124 -27.32 1.23 -3.56
C PRO A 124 -27.73 -0.25 -3.52
N SER A 125 -29.04 -0.52 -3.40
CA SER A 125 -29.61 -1.88 -3.51
C SER A 125 -29.53 -2.47 -4.93
N GLN A 126 -29.49 -1.62 -5.96
CA GLN A 126 -29.38 -1.98 -7.37
C GLN A 126 -27.93 -1.86 -7.86
N ASN A 127 -27.20 -0.86 -7.37
CA ASN A 127 -25.78 -0.72 -7.62
C ASN A 127 -25.00 -0.56 -6.29
N PRO A 128 -24.44 -1.67 -5.75
CA PRO A 128 -23.70 -1.64 -4.49
C PRO A 128 -22.27 -1.10 -4.64
N ASP A 129 -21.86 -0.66 -5.83
CA ASP A 129 -20.53 -0.12 -6.10
C ASP A 129 -20.24 1.11 -5.21
N ASP A 130 -19.07 1.08 -4.57
CA ASP A 130 -18.52 2.19 -3.78
C ASP A 130 -17.79 3.23 -4.65
N LEU A 131 -17.31 4.31 -4.05
CA LEU A 131 -16.56 5.34 -4.78
C LEU A 131 -15.32 4.79 -5.51
N MET A 132 -14.62 3.83 -4.92
CA MET A 132 -13.40 3.26 -5.50
C MET A 132 -13.68 2.33 -6.68
N ALA A 133 -14.84 1.66 -6.73
CA ALA A 133 -15.27 0.92 -7.91
C ALA A 133 -15.42 1.84 -9.14
N TYR A 134 -15.93 3.05 -8.94
CA TYR A 134 -16.00 4.07 -10.00
C TYR A 134 -14.62 4.58 -10.42
N VAL A 135 -13.69 4.75 -9.48
CA VAL A 135 -12.28 5.08 -9.77
C VAL A 135 -11.62 3.98 -10.62
N THR A 136 -11.78 2.72 -10.21
CA THR A 136 -11.22 1.55 -10.90
C THR A 136 -11.79 1.43 -12.32
N ALA A 137 -13.10 1.61 -12.47
CA ALA A 137 -13.76 1.62 -13.78
C ALA A 137 -13.30 2.78 -14.68
N HIS A 138 -13.05 3.97 -14.11
CA HIS A 138 -12.52 5.11 -14.83
C HIS A 138 -11.10 4.83 -15.35
N LEU A 139 -10.21 4.32 -14.50
CA LEU A 139 -8.83 4.00 -14.87
C LEU A 139 -8.73 2.79 -15.80
N ALA A 140 -9.67 1.85 -15.76
CA ALA A 140 -9.73 0.73 -16.71
C ALA A 140 -9.87 1.19 -18.17
N SER A 141 -10.28 2.45 -18.40
CA SER A 141 -10.27 3.05 -19.74
C SER A 141 -8.88 3.07 -20.37
N LEU A 142 -7.79 3.14 -19.59
CA LEU A 142 -6.40 3.10 -20.08
C LEU A 142 -6.07 1.84 -20.91
N SER A 143 -6.85 0.77 -20.75
CA SER A 143 -6.72 -0.45 -21.55
C SER A 143 -7.38 -0.37 -22.93
N ARG A 144 -8.03 0.75 -23.27
CA ARG A 144 -8.68 0.98 -24.58
C ARG A 144 -7.66 1.39 -25.63
N ARG A 145 -7.93 0.99 -26.88
CA ARG A 145 -7.06 1.26 -28.05
C ARG A 145 -6.76 2.74 -28.31
N GLN A 146 -7.61 3.66 -27.84
CA GLN A 146 -7.38 5.09 -28.02
C GLN A 146 -6.06 5.57 -27.39
N TYR A 147 -5.60 4.89 -26.34
CA TYR A 147 -4.35 5.20 -25.65
C TYR A 147 -3.13 4.52 -26.26
N ASP A 148 -3.30 3.65 -27.27
CA ASP A 148 -2.19 2.89 -27.86
C ASP A 148 -1.15 3.76 -28.56
N ASN A 149 -1.55 4.95 -29.00
CA ASN A 149 -0.73 5.91 -29.73
C ASN A 149 -0.28 7.10 -28.87
N MET A 150 -0.68 7.14 -27.59
CA MET A 150 -0.26 8.19 -26.66
C MET A 150 0.99 7.74 -25.90
N SER A 151 1.81 8.70 -25.48
CA SER A 151 2.81 8.40 -24.45
C SER A 151 2.11 8.03 -23.14
N HIS A 152 2.78 7.27 -22.28
CA HIS A 152 2.19 6.90 -20.98
C HIS A 152 1.82 8.12 -20.14
N GLN A 153 2.62 9.20 -20.22
CA GLN A 153 2.34 10.43 -19.49
C GLN A 153 1.09 11.14 -20.03
N GLU A 154 0.92 11.21 -21.35
CA GLU A 154 -0.29 11.76 -21.98
C GLU A 154 -1.53 10.93 -21.63
N ALA A 155 -1.43 9.60 -21.67
CA ALA A 155 -2.54 8.72 -21.31
C ALA A 155 -2.96 8.90 -19.83
N LEU A 156 -2.00 9.00 -18.90
CA LEU A 156 -2.28 9.27 -17.48
C LEU A 156 -2.89 10.67 -17.27
N ALA A 157 -2.48 11.66 -18.08
CA ALA A 157 -3.03 13.00 -18.05
C ALA A 157 -4.48 13.05 -18.57
N ASP A 158 -4.78 12.32 -19.65
CA ASP A 158 -6.11 12.26 -20.26
C ASP A 158 -7.15 11.62 -19.33
N VAL A 159 -6.75 10.61 -18.54
CA VAL A 159 -7.61 10.05 -17.47
C VAL A 159 -7.63 10.90 -16.19
N GLY A 160 -6.97 12.05 -16.18
CA GLY A 160 -7.09 13.05 -15.12
C GLY A 160 -6.22 12.86 -13.88
N LEU A 161 -5.13 12.08 -13.96
CA LEU A 161 -4.19 11.99 -12.84
C LEU A 161 -3.32 13.25 -12.77
N THR A 162 -2.92 13.65 -11.57
CA THR A 162 -2.07 14.85 -11.38
C THR A 162 -0.68 14.68 -12.00
N ARG A 163 -0.03 15.80 -12.37
CA ARG A 163 1.35 15.79 -12.89
C ARG A 163 2.35 15.09 -11.96
N GLN A 164 2.13 15.18 -10.65
CA GLN A 164 2.99 14.57 -9.65
C GLN A 164 2.92 13.04 -9.72
N ILE A 165 1.72 12.44 -9.86
CA ILE A 165 1.53 11.00 -10.07
C ILE A 165 2.02 10.58 -11.45
N GLN A 166 1.68 11.33 -12.50
CA GLN A 166 2.13 11.04 -13.87
C GLN A 166 3.65 10.87 -13.91
N GLY A 167 4.39 11.89 -13.46
CA GLY A 167 5.86 11.88 -13.45
C GLY A 167 6.46 10.93 -12.42
N ALA A 168 5.66 10.41 -11.48
CA ALA A 168 6.11 9.37 -10.55
C ALA A 168 6.05 7.98 -11.19
N ILE A 169 4.92 7.65 -11.82
CA ILE A 169 4.71 6.36 -12.48
C ILE A 169 5.67 6.21 -13.67
N THR A 170 5.87 7.28 -14.45
CA THR A 170 6.74 7.26 -15.64
C THR A 170 8.17 7.73 -15.36
N ASP A 171 8.60 7.73 -14.10
CA ASP A 171 9.95 8.16 -13.72
C ASP A 171 11.00 7.22 -14.36
N PRO A 172 11.89 7.71 -15.24
CA PRO A 172 12.85 6.86 -15.95
C PRO A 172 13.77 6.06 -15.04
N ARG A 173 14.01 6.54 -13.80
CA ARG A 173 14.82 5.83 -12.80
C ARG A 173 14.24 4.46 -12.44
N PHE A 174 12.92 4.34 -12.49
CA PHE A 174 12.18 3.11 -12.17
C PHE A 174 11.62 2.42 -13.42
N SER A 175 12.09 2.78 -14.62
CA SER A 175 11.65 2.18 -15.89
C SER A 175 11.65 0.65 -15.88
N HIS A 176 12.64 0.05 -15.21
CA HIS A 176 12.77 -1.39 -15.07
C HIS A 176 11.70 -2.02 -14.16
N ILE A 177 11.24 -1.32 -13.11
CA ILE A 177 10.11 -1.74 -12.27
C ILE A 177 8.80 -1.46 -12.99
N PHE A 178 8.66 -0.28 -13.60
CA PHE A 178 7.49 0.13 -14.36
C PHE A 178 7.14 -0.89 -15.44
N GLY A 179 8.14 -1.44 -16.13
CA GLY A 179 7.92 -2.50 -17.11
C GLY A 179 7.37 -3.82 -16.54
N THR A 180 7.39 -4.03 -15.23
CA THR A 180 6.94 -5.30 -14.63
C THR A 180 5.42 -5.42 -14.54
N GLN A 181 4.64 -4.40 -14.93
CA GLN A 181 3.17 -4.42 -15.00
C GLN A 181 2.63 -3.54 -16.14
N THR A 182 1.30 -3.41 -16.26
CA THR A 182 0.66 -2.51 -17.23
C THR A 182 0.55 -1.07 -16.71
N LEU A 183 0.35 -0.10 -17.61
CA LEU A 183 0.05 1.28 -17.21
C LEU A 183 -1.22 1.37 -16.35
N THR A 184 -2.27 0.64 -16.75
CA THR A 184 -3.53 0.55 -16.01
C THR A 184 -3.31 0.02 -14.59
N TYR A 185 -2.49 -1.03 -14.43
CA TYR A 185 -2.13 -1.57 -13.12
C TYR A 185 -1.49 -0.50 -12.26
N TRP A 186 -0.44 0.17 -12.74
CA TRP A 186 0.28 1.15 -11.93
C TRP A 186 -0.59 2.36 -11.58
N ALA A 187 -1.49 2.79 -12.46
CA ALA A 187 -2.45 3.85 -12.17
C ALA A 187 -3.41 3.43 -11.04
N GLN A 188 -4.04 2.26 -11.17
CA GLN A 188 -4.98 1.73 -10.17
C GLN A 188 -4.30 1.49 -8.82
N ASP A 189 -3.18 0.77 -8.83
CA ASP A 189 -2.42 0.44 -7.63
C ASP A 189 -1.96 1.72 -6.89
N THR A 190 -1.58 2.78 -7.62
CA THR A 190 -1.19 4.07 -7.01
C THR A 190 -2.36 4.77 -6.32
N VAL A 191 -3.52 4.90 -6.98
CA VAL A 191 -4.67 5.57 -6.37
C VAL A 191 -5.28 4.76 -5.23
N GLU A 192 -5.31 3.43 -5.35
CA GLU A 192 -5.75 2.53 -4.28
C GLU A 192 -4.81 2.61 -3.07
N THR A 193 -3.50 2.65 -3.29
CA THR A 193 -2.51 2.82 -2.21
C THR A 193 -2.68 4.16 -1.50
N ASN A 194 -2.87 5.25 -2.26
CA ASN A 194 -3.11 6.57 -1.68
C ASN A 194 -4.42 6.62 -0.88
N TYR A 195 -5.47 5.94 -1.36
CA TYR A 195 -6.74 5.83 -0.65
C TYR A 195 -6.60 5.03 0.65
N ALA A 196 -5.92 3.88 0.62
CA ALA A 196 -5.66 3.08 1.81
C ALA A 196 -4.81 3.86 2.84
N ALA A 197 -3.81 4.62 2.40
CA ALA A 197 -3.03 5.50 3.25
C ALA A 197 -3.89 6.60 3.90
N LEU A 198 -4.84 7.19 3.16
CA LEU A 198 -5.82 8.14 3.71
C LEU A 198 -6.65 7.51 4.83
N LEU A 199 -7.27 6.37 4.57
CA LEU A 199 -8.10 5.66 5.55
C LEU A 199 -7.31 5.32 6.80
N ARG A 200 -6.07 4.86 6.64
CA ARG A 200 -5.18 4.55 7.76
C ARG A 200 -4.84 5.79 8.59
N GLN A 201 -4.54 6.92 7.95
CA GLN A 201 -4.31 8.18 8.66
C GLN A 201 -5.54 8.64 9.44
N GLN A 202 -6.73 8.54 8.85
CA GLN A 202 -8.00 8.85 9.52
C GLN A 202 -8.22 7.94 10.74
N GLN A 203 -8.02 6.62 10.59
CA GLN A 203 -8.12 5.64 11.69
C GLN A 203 -7.12 5.91 12.81
N LEU A 204 -5.89 6.30 12.48
CA LEU A 204 -4.86 6.68 13.46
C LEU A 204 -5.31 7.89 14.29
N LEU A 205 -5.82 8.93 13.64
CA LEU A 205 -6.32 10.13 14.30
C LEU A 205 -7.55 9.84 15.17
N GLN A 206 -8.50 9.03 14.68
CA GLN A 206 -9.66 8.58 15.45
C GLN A 206 -9.23 7.81 16.71
N SER A 207 -8.32 6.85 16.55
CA SER A 207 -7.81 6.02 17.65
C SER A 207 -7.10 6.88 18.70
N HIS A 208 -6.30 7.85 18.27
CA HIS A 208 -5.65 8.81 19.15
C HIS A 208 -6.67 9.66 19.93
N ALA A 209 -7.67 10.23 19.24
CA ALA A 209 -8.73 11.01 19.87
C ALA A 209 -9.51 10.19 20.90
N ASN A 210 -9.90 8.95 20.55
CA ASN A 210 -10.63 8.04 21.43
C ASN A 210 -9.83 7.71 22.70
N LYS A 211 -8.52 7.43 22.58
CA LYS A 211 -7.63 7.19 23.72
C LYS A 211 -7.59 8.41 24.66
N ARG A 212 -7.50 9.63 24.11
CA ARG A 212 -7.51 10.88 24.91
C ARG A 212 -8.86 11.15 25.58
N ILE A 213 -9.96 10.99 24.86
CA ILE A 213 -11.32 11.14 25.39
C ILE A 213 -11.55 10.17 26.55
N ALA A 214 -11.19 8.91 26.39
CA ALA A 214 -11.30 7.90 27.44
C ALA A 214 -10.45 8.25 28.67
N HIS A 215 -9.24 8.76 28.48
CA HIS A 215 -8.37 9.23 29.57
C HIS A 215 -9.01 10.40 30.34
N LYS A 216 -9.56 11.41 29.64
CA LYS A 216 -10.27 12.54 30.27
C LYS A 216 -11.50 12.07 31.05
N LYS A 217 -12.27 11.10 30.53
CA LYS A 217 -13.46 10.54 31.20
C LYS A 217 -13.09 9.77 32.48
N LYS A 218 -11.94 9.05 32.51
CA LYS A 218 -11.46 8.37 33.72
C LYS A 218 -11.07 9.35 34.83
N HIS A 219 -10.43 10.47 34.49
CA HIS A 219 -9.99 11.49 35.47
C HIS A 219 -11.09 12.44 35.94
N LYS A 220 -12.24 12.49 35.27
CA LYS A 220 -13.42 13.27 35.70
C LYS A 220 -14.36 12.53 36.66
N ARG A 221 -14.07 11.27 37.04
CA ARG A 221 -14.86 10.57 38.08
C ARG A 221 -14.58 11.21 39.45
N PRO A 222 -15.62 11.53 40.26
CA PRO A 222 -15.42 12.13 41.57
C PRO A 222 -14.67 11.15 42.46
N ARG A 223 -13.45 11.52 42.86
CA ARG A 223 -12.68 10.83 43.88
C ARG A 223 -13.28 11.22 45.23
N HIS A 224 -14.08 10.35 45.82
CA HIS A 224 -14.40 10.44 47.24
C HIS A 224 -13.13 10.05 48.02
N GLU A 225 -12.40 11.06 48.54
CA GLU A 225 -11.64 11.10 49.82
C GLU A 225 -10.46 12.08 49.79
N PRO A 226 -10.03 12.60 50.97
CA PRO A 226 -9.90 14.03 51.18
C PRO A 226 -8.53 14.61 50.82
N SER A 227 -8.59 15.93 50.63
CA SER A 227 -7.56 16.91 50.35
C SER A 227 -6.21 16.61 51.00
N ARG A 228 -5.18 16.51 50.15
CA ARG A 228 -3.82 16.88 50.53
C ARG A 228 -3.40 18.04 49.63
N GLU A 229 -3.48 19.23 50.19
CA GLU A 229 -2.94 20.46 49.61
C GLU A 229 -1.42 20.37 49.51
N GLY A 230 -0.88 20.92 48.43
CA GLY A 230 0.53 21.23 48.29
C GLY A 230 1.22 20.48 47.17
N GLN A 231 1.11 20.99 45.94
CA GLN A 231 2.23 21.03 45.00
C GLN A 231 1.95 22.05 43.88
N ASP A 232 2.91 22.96 43.74
CA ASP A 232 2.96 24.07 42.77
C ASP A 232 2.80 23.62 41.31
N PRO A 233 2.34 24.53 40.42
CA PRO A 233 2.21 24.27 39.00
C PRO A 233 3.60 24.25 38.35
N SER A 234 4.19 23.06 38.20
CA SER A 234 5.37 22.89 37.34
C SER A 234 4.98 23.19 35.89
N GLU A 235 5.70 24.18 35.33
CA GLU A 235 5.86 24.54 33.93
C GLU A 235 5.12 23.64 32.92
N GLN A 236 4.12 24.23 32.27
CA GLN A 236 3.52 23.70 31.06
C GLN A 236 4.61 23.58 30.00
N GLN A 237 5.21 22.40 29.89
CA GLN A 237 5.94 22.05 28.68
C GLN A 237 5.01 22.27 27.49
N PRO A 238 5.48 22.91 26.40
CA PRO A 238 4.66 23.08 25.21
C PRO A 238 4.15 21.70 24.81
N VAL A 239 2.83 21.57 24.70
CA VAL A 239 2.18 20.31 24.30
C VAL A 239 2.55 20.08 22.85
N THR A 240 3.69 19.44 22.61
CA THR A 240 4.06 19.01 21.25
C THR A 240 3.04 17.97 20.83
N ALA A 241 2.29 18.25 19.76
CA ALA A 241 1.29 17.37 19.14
C ALA A 241 1.95 16.07 18.64
N THR A 242 2.26 15.16 19.55
CA THR A 242 3.01 13.93 19.27
C THR A 242 2.08 12.73 19.32
N ILE A 243 2.02 11.96 18.25
CA ILE A 243 1.29 10.71 18.15
C ILE A 243 2.29 9.57 18.28
N ASN A 244 2.26 8.89 19.43
CA ASN A 244 3.06 7.69 19.65
C ASN A 244 2.43 6.51 18.90
N MET A 245 3.15 5.98 17.92
CA MET A 245 2.69 4.81 17.16
C MET A 245 2.92 3.53 17.93
N THR A 246 2.07 2.54 17.70
CA THR A 246 2.20 1.17 18.19
C THR A 246 2.12 0.17 17.04
N PRO A 247 2.50 -1.11 17.23
CA PRO A 247 2.30 -2.14 16.20
C PRO A 247 0.84 -2.24 15.71
N GLN A 248 -0.15 -1.97 16.57
CA GLN A 248 -1.58 -1.95 16.21
C GLN A 248 -1.93 -0.85 15.21
N ASP A 249 -1.20 0.28 15.24
CA ASP A 249 -1.37 1.35 14.24
C ASP A 249 -0.83 0.91 12.85
N PHE A 250 -0.11 -0.21 12.82
CA PHE A 250 0.23 -1.01 11.63
C PHE A 250 -0.55 -2.33 11.60
N GLN A 251 -1.73 -2.37 12.22
CA GLN A 251 -2.65 -3.51 12.23
C GLN A 251 -2.05 -4.85 12.67
N PHE A 252 -0.88 -4.85 13.33
CA PHE A 252 -0.27 -6.05 13.86
C PHE A 252 -0.81 -6.40 15.25
N PRO A 253 -1.02 -7.70 15.55
CA PRO A 253 -1.38 -8.14 16.90
C PRO A 253 -0.17 -8.04 17.85
N ASP A 254 -0.31 -7.29 18.94
CA ASP A 254 0.73 -7.02 19.97
C ASP A 254 1.35 -8.30 20.51
N THR A 255 0.51 -9.33 20.65
CA THR A 255 0.88 -10.59 21.29
C THR A 255 1.82 -11.44 20.44
N TYR A 256 1.87 -11.20 19.13
CA TYR A 256 2.62 -12.03 18.19
C TYR A 256 3.62 -11.24 17.34
N VAL A 257 3.66 -9.91 17.45
CA VAL A 257 4.61 -9.06 16.72
C VAL A 257 5.45 -8.27 17.69
N MET A 258 6.76 -8.50 17.63
CA MET A 258 7.73 -7.81 18.49
C MET A 258 8.39 -6.63 17.76
N VAL A 259 8.60 -5.52 18.46
CA VAL A 259 9.40 -4.42 17.92
C VAL A 259 10.88 -4.71 18.17
N GLN A 260 11.66 -4.88 17.09
CA GLN A 260 13.08 -5.17 17.14
C GLN A 260 13.83 -4.32 16.10
N PRO A 261 14.94 -3.65 16.46
CA PRO A 261 15.65 -2.77 15.53
C PRO A 261 16.43 -3.52 14.44
N ASP A 262 16.98 -4.69 14.79
CA ASP A 262 17.86 -5.46 13.91
C ASP A 262 17.30 -6.84 13.60
N VAL A 263 17.50 -7.28 12.35
CA VAL A 263 17.14 -8.63 11.93
C VAL A 263 18.32 -9.57 12.10
N ASN A 264 18.15 -10.58 12.96
CA ASN A 264 19.13 -11.65 13.12
C ASN A 264 19.06 -12.61 11.94
N ILE A 265 20.08 -12.60 11.07
CA ILE A 265 20.17 -13.54 9.94
C ILE A 265 20.60 -14.91 10.45
N LEU A 266 19.77 -15.93 10.21
CA LEU A 266 20.00 -17.31 10.61
C LEU A 266 20.86 -18.02 9.55
N ALA A 267 21.99 -18.60 9.96
CA ALA A 267 23.00 -19.16 9.04
C ALA A 267 22.46 -20.33 8.17
N ASP A 268 21.58 -21.15 8.74
CA ASP A 268 20.95 -22.31 8.10
C ASP A 268 19.68 -21.95 7.29
N HIS A 269 19.41 -20.66 7.10
CA HIS A 269 18.26 -20.15 6.36
C HIS A 269 18.65 -19.45 5.07
N ILE A 270 17.67 -19.32 4.18
CA ILE A 270 17.70 -18.52 2.96
C ILE A 270 16.84 -17.28 3.20
N SER A 271 17.37 -16.12 2.88
CA SER A 271 16.64 -14.85 2.96
C SER A 271 15.92 -14.58 1.65
N LEU A 272 14.65 -14.19 1.76
CA LEU A 272 13.80 -13.78 0.65
C LEU A 272 13.08 -12.49 1.02
N TYR A 273 12.91 -11.60 0.04
CA TYR A 273 12.46 -10.24 0.25
C TYR A 273 11.31 -9.86 -0.69
N LYS A 274 10.48 -8.91 -0.25
CA LYS A 274 9.51 -8.15 -1.03
C LYS A 274 9.56 -6.69 -0.59
N GLY A 275 9.54 -5.74 -1.53
CA GLY A 275 9.35 -4.33 -1.22
C GLY A 275 8.05 -3.83 -1.84
N LYS A 276 7.26 -3.06 -1.08
CA LYS A 276 5.93 -2.56 -1.48
C LYS A 276 5.60 -1.27 -0.72
N ALA A 277 4.52 -0.56 -1.11
CA ALA A 277 3.87 0.30 -0.15
C ALA A 277 3.25 -0.55 0.97
N TYR A 278 3.28 -0.04 2.20
CA TYR A 278 2.73 -0.72 3.35
C TYR A 278 1.20 -0.87 3.22
N ASP A 279 0.54 0.14 2.65
CA ASP A 279 -0.91 0.14 2.47
C ASP A 279 -1.38 -0.82 1.33
N GLU A 280 -0.46 -1.35 0.50
CA GLU A 280 -0.75 -2.46 -0.43
C GLU A 280 -0.95 -3.81 0.28
N LEU A 281 -0.59 -3.91 1.57
CA LEU A 281 -0.64 -5.16 2.33
C LEU A 281 -2.06 -5.59 2.73
N ARG A 282 -3.11 -4.79 2.42
CA ARG A 282 -4.56 -4.99 2.61
C ARG A 282 -4.97 -5.98 3.72
N PRO A 283 -5.85 -5.54 4.63
CA PRO A 283 -5.40 -5.13 5.95
C PRO A 283 -4.23 -5.99 6.46
N ALA A 284 -3.11 -5.37 6.83
CA ALA A 284 -1.90 -6.09 7.26
C ALA A 284 -2.13 -7.04 8.46
N GLY A 285 -3.22 -6.84 9.21
CA GLY A 285 -3.71 -7.77 10.25
C GLY A 285 -4.14 -9.14 9.73
N ASP A 286 -4.26 -9.30 8.41
CA ASP A 286 -4.50 -10.59 7.75
C ASP A 286 -3.18 -11.34 7.48
N ILE A 287 -2.00 -10.72 7.67
CA ILE A 287 -0.72 -11.42 7.46
C ILE A 287 -0.29 -12.17 8.71
N ILE A 288 -0.46 -11.56 9.88
CA ILE A 288 -0.28 -12.21 11.18
C ILE A 288 -1.64 -12.20 11.88
N GLU A 289 -2.31 -13.34 11.90
CA GLU A 289 -3.65 -13.44 12.44
C GLU A 289 -3.65 -13.32 13.98
N SER A 290 -4.83 -13.16 14.58
CA SER A 290 -4.99 -12.97 16.02
C SER A 290 -4.56 -14.17 16.88
N ASP A 291 -4.31 -15.33 16.28
CA ASP A 291 -3.73 -16.54 16.93
C ASP A 291 -2.22 -16.71 16.65
N GLY A 292 -1.63 -15.73 15.94
CA GLY A 292 -0.24 -15.71 15.52
C GLY A 292 0.06 -16.60 14.32
N THR A 293 -0.93 -17.18 13.65
CA THR A 293 -0.68 -17.85 12.36
C THR A 293 -0.23 -16.82 11.31
N VAL A 294 0.59 -17.29 10.37
CA VAL A 294 1.04 -16.49 9.24
C VAL A 294 0.15 -16.80 8.05
N ASN A 295 -0.44 -15.79 7.44
CA ASN A 295 -1.24 -15.93 6.24
C ASN A 295 -0.60 -15.10 5.11
N LEU A 296 -0.15 -15.81 4.07
CA LEU A 296 0.56 -15.20 2.95
C LEU A 296 -0.38 -14.70 1.84
N ARG A 297 -1.69 -14.96 1.94
CA ARG A 297 -2.65 -14.57 0.91
C ARG A 297 -2.61 -13.07 0.57
N PRO A 298 -2.52 -12.13 1.53
CA PRO A 298 -2.42 -10.69 1.23
C PRO A 298 -1.17 -10.33 0.42
N LEU A 299 -0.14 -11.17 0.44
CA LEU A 299 1.11 -10.96 -0.30
C LEU A 299 1.11 -11.59 -1.70
N SER A 300 0.01 -12.20 -2.13
CA SER A 300 -0.05 -12.93 -3.40
C SER A 300 0.17 -12.02 -4.61
N THR A 301 0.88 -12.55 -5.60
CA THR A 301 0.95 -11.97 -6.94
C THR A 301 -0.18 -12.54 -7.78
N TYR A 302 -1.06 -11.66 -8.27
CA TYR A 302 -2.20 -12.00 -9.13
C TYR A 302 -1.75 -12.43 -10.54
N PRO A 303 -2.61 -13.10 -11.31
CA PRO A 303 -2.28 -13.60 -12.64
C PRO A 303 -1.84 -12.51 -13.62
N GLY A 304 -1.03 -12.88 -14.62
CA GLY A 304 -0.44 -11.95 -15.58
C GLY A 304 0.96 -11.48 -15.22
N GLY A 305 1.62 -12.14 -14.25
CA GLY A 305 3.04 -11.97 -13.96
C GLY A 305 3.94 -12.81 -14.87
N ASP A 306 5.23 -12.86 -14.56
CA ASP A 306 6.22 -13.58 -15.39
C ASP A 306 6.06 -15.10 -15.37
N PHE A 307 5.51 -15.65 -14.27
CA PHE A 307 5.47 -17.09 -14.04
C PHE A 307 4.08 -17.64 -13.68
N ASN A 308 3.06 -16.79 -13.71
CA ASN A 308 1.70 -17.14 -13.30
C ASN A 308 0.66 -16.56 -14.27
N PHE A 309 0.07 -17.42 -15.10
CA PHE A 309 -0.79 -16.99 -16.20
C PHE A 309 -2.26 -16.83 -15.77
N ASP A 310 -2.82 -17.77 -15.00
CA ASP A 310 -4.21 -17.75 -14.54
C ASP A 310 -4.37 -18.04 -13.04
N PHE A 311 -3.27 -18.14 -12.30
CA PHE A 311 -3.26 -18.49 -10.88
C PHE A 311 -2.47 -17.49 -10.03
N ASN A 312 -2.80 -17.42 -8.74
CA ASN A 312 -2.07 -16.62 -7.76
C ASN A 312 -0.80 -17.34 -7.32
N THR A 313 0.27 -16.59 -7.07
CA THR A 313 1.56 -17.14 -6.62
C THR A 313 2.18 -16.31 -5.51
N GLN A 314 3.23 -16.84 -4.88
CA GLN A 314 4.10 -16.05 -4.00
C GLN A 314 5.44 -15.80 -4.69
N CYS A 315 5.64 -14.61 -5.22
CA CYS A 315 6.90 -14.21 -5.86
C CYS A 315 7.81 -13.47 -4.88
N TRP A 316 8.99 -14.01 -4.58
CA TRP A 316 9.97 -13.38 -3.70
C TRP A 316 11.31 -13.20 -4.40
N THR A 317 12.12 -12.23 -3.99
CA THR A 317 13.49 -12.02 -4.51
C THR A 317 14.53 -12.38 -3.45
N PRO A 318 15.62 -13.08 -3.76
CA PRO A 318 16.74 -13.24 -2.83
C PRO A 318 17.63 -11.99 -2.75
N GLU A 319 17.49 -11.06 -3.71
CA GLU A 319 18.19 -9.78 -3.71
C GLU A 319 17.41 -8.71 -2.94
N ILE A 320 17.95 -8.24 -1.82
CA ILE A 320 17.40 -7.10 -1.07
C ILE A 320 17.39 -5.81 -1.92
N GLU A 321 18.38 -5.63 -2.81
CA GLU A 321 18.43 -4.52 -3.77
C GLU A 321 17.17 -4.46 -4.65
N THR A 322 16.68 -5.61 -5.13
CA THR A 322 15.43 -5.68 -5.90
C THR A 322 14.25 -5.20 -5.06
N ALA A 323 14.15 -5.66 -3.80
CA ALA A 323 13.08 -5.24 -2.90
C ALA A 323 13.14 -3.72 -2.60
N GLU A 324 14.34 -3.17 -2.40
CA GLU A 324 14.52 -1.73 -2.23
C GLU A 324 14.06 -0.92 -3.45
N GLU A 325 14.34 -1.36 -4.68
CA GLU A 325 13.89 -0.64 -5.88
C GLU A 325 12.36 -0.64 -6.02
N TYR A 326 11.68 -1.76 -5.72
CA TYR A 326 10.22 -1.79 -5.65
C TYR A 326 9.67 -0.86 -4.53
N ARG A 327 10.30 -0.88 -3.34
CA ARG A 327 9.91 0.00 -2.22
C ARG A 327 10.04 1.48 -2.59
N LYS A 328 11.17 1.89 -3.16
CA LYS A 328 11.41 3.28 -3.60
C LYS A 328 10.46 3.71 -4.70
N PHE A 329 10.11 2.80 -5.61
CA PHE A 329 9.11 3.11 -6.63
C PHE A 329 7.73 3.35 -6.00
N ALA A 330 7.35 2.54 -5.01
CA ALA A 330 6.13 2.74 -4.22
C ALA A 330 6.14 4.07 -3.47
N GLU A 331 7.24 4.42 -2.80
CA GLU A 331 7.44 5.72 -2.13
C GLU A 331 7.30 6.90 -3.11
N ARG A 332 7.84 6.76 -4.32
CA ARG A 332 7.83 7.82 -5.34
C ARG A 332 6.42 8.14 -5.86
N ARG A 333 5.59 7.11 -6.06
CA ARG A 333 4.23 7.23 -6.63
C ARG A 333 3.15 7.48 -5.58
N SER A 334 3.38 7.01 -4.35
CA SER A 334 2.45 7.14 -3.22
C SER A 334 3.16 7.74 -2.00
N PRO A 335 3.54 9.03 -2.06
CA PRO A 335 4.40 9.61 -1.04
C PRO A 335 3.71 9.86 0.31
N THR A 336 2.38 9.71 0.37
CA THR A 336 1.59 9.78 1.63
C THR A 336 1.46 8.42 2.30
N ALA A 337 1.82 7.34 1.62
CA ALA A 337 1.82 5.98 2.13
C ALA A 337 3.17 5.67 2.81
N ASP A 338 3.11 4.94 3.92
CA ASP A 338 4.32 4.31 4.46
C ASP A 338 4.74 3.20 3.47
N THR A 339 6.02 2.86 3.44
CA THR A 339 6.52 1.74 2.61
C THR A 339 7.17 0.69 3.46
N CYS A 340 7.34 -0.53 2.93
CA CYS A 340 7.98 -1.59 3.69
C CYS A 340 8.83 -2.53 2.85
N ILE A 341 9.81 -3.15 3.51
CA ILE A 341 10.44 -4.39 3.08
C ILE A 341 9.98 -5.50 4.00
N ILE A 342 9.46 -6.57 3.39
CA ILE A 342 9.14 -7.82 4.06
C ILE A 342 10.30 -8.77 3.82
N HIS A 343 10.92 -9.24 4.89
CA HIS A 343 12.01 -10.19 4.87
C HIS A 343 11.58 -11.48 5.56
N ILE A 344 11.64 -12.60 4.85
CA ILE A 344 11.38 -13.93 5.40
C ILE A 344 12.68 -14.74 5.38
N GLN A 345 12.88 -15.55 6.42
CA GLN A 345 13.98 -16.50 6.50
C GLN A 345 13.43 -17.92 6.43
N VAL A 346 13.80 -18.65 5.39
CA VAL A 346 13.29 -20.00 5.12
C VAL A 346 14.37 -21.03 5.37
N GLN A 347 14.06 -22.08 6.14
CA GLN A 347 15.02 -23.15 6.44
C GLN A 347 15.53 -23.83 5.17
N ARG A 348 16.86 -24.02 5.06
CA ARG A 348 17.47 -24.76 3.94
C ARG A 348 16.92 -26.18 3.81
N PRO A 349 16.73 -26.98 4.89
CA PRO A 349 16.11 -28.30 4.77
C PRO A 349 14.73 -28.29 4.10
N PHE A 350 13.88 -27.31 4.44
CA PHE A 350 12.59 -27.16 3.79
C PHE A 350 12.74 -26.84 2.30
N ILE A 351 13.54 -25.82 1.95
CA ILE A 351 13.79 -25.47 0.54
C ILE A 351 14.37 -26.64 -0.26
N ASN A 352 15.30 -27.39 0.32
CA ASN A 352 15.91 -28.55 -0.33
C ASN A 352 14.94 -29.73 -0.50
N SER A 353 13.84 -29.76 0.26
CA SER A 353 12.79 -30.77 0.11
C SER A 353 11.82 -30.49 -1.03
N LEU A 354 11.84 -29.26 -1.58
CA LEU A 354 10.90 -28.81 -2.61
C LEU A 354 11.43 -29.12 -4.02
N ARG A 355 10.52 -29.49 -4.92
CA ARG A 355 10.81 -29.65 -6.35
C ARG A 355 11.02 -28.28 -6.97
N MET A 356 12.22 -28.07 -7.49
CA MET A 356 12.67 -26.76 -7.91
C MET A 356 13.04 -26.75 -9.37
N GLU A 357 12.36 -25.91 -10.12
CA GLU A 357 12.61 -25.71 -11.54
C GLU A 357 13.28 -24.36 -11.78
N ASN A 358 14.17 -24.31 -12.77
CA ASN A 358 14.84 -23.09 -13.16
C ASN A 358 14.50 -22.78 -14.62
N LEU A 359 13.95 -21.60 -14.85
CA LEU A 359 13.70 -21.08 -16.19
C LEU A 359 14.52 -19.81 -16.39
N TRP A 360 15.79 -19.99 -16.74
CA TRP A 360 16.70 -18.90 -17.05
C TRP A 360 16.48 -18.35 -18.46
N TYR A 361 16.98 -17.14 -18.71
CA TYR A 361 16.91 -16.48 -20.02
C TYR A 361 17.31 -17.44 -21.15
N SER A 362 16.34 -17.76 -22.00
CA SER A 362 16.42 -18.78 -23.05
C SER A 362 15.21 -18.63 -23.98
N PRO A 363 15.18 -19.32 -25.14
CA PRO A 363 13.99 -19.34 -25.99
C PRO A 363 12.71 -19.78 -25.27
N ASN A 364 12.84 -20.72 -24.33
CA ASN A 364 11.76 -21.22 -23.49
C ASN A 364 11.28 -20.16 -22.47
N TRP A 365 12.20 -19.43 -21.84
CA TRP A 365 11.83 -18.33 -20.95
C TRP A 365 11.04 -17.24 -21.70
N LYS A 366 11.51 -16.82 -22.88
CA LYS A 366 10.84 -15.80 -23.70
C LYS A 366 9.39 -16.20 -24.05
N GLU A 367 9.20 -17.45 -24.47
CA GLU A 367 7.87 -17.97 -24.80
C GLU A 367 6.97 -18.09 -23.57
N TYR A 368 7.52 -18.56 -22.44
CA TYR A 368 6.77 -18.74 -21.21
C TYR A 368 6.29 -17.41 -20.65
N ILE A 369 7.18 -16.43 -20.44
CA ILE A 369 6.78 -15.12 -19.91
C ILE A 369 5.77 -14.43 -20.84
N TRP A 370 5.96 -14.51 -22.16
CA TRP A 370 5.02 -13.91 -23.12
C TRP A 370 3.64 -14.52 -22.98
N THR A 371 3.57 -15.83 -22.74
CA THR A 371 2.32 -16.56 -22.53
C THR A 371 1.68 -16.18 -21.19
N CYS A 372 2.47 -16.13 -20.10
CA CYS A 372 1.99 -15.75 -18.77
C CYS A 372 1.47 -14.32 -18.71
N ARG A 373 2.20 -13.36 -19.29
CA ARG A 373 1.78 -11.94 -19.38
C ARG A 373 0.51 -11.74 -20.20
N ARG A 374 0.20 -12.65 -21.12
CA ARG A 374 -1.05 -12.69 -21.88
C ARG A 374 -2.21 -13.36 -21.13
N GLN A 375 -1.94 -13.90 -19.94
CA GLN A 375 -2.88 -14.73 -19.19
C GLN A 375 -3.43 -15.89 -20.04
N ALA A 376 -2.58 -16.46 -20.89
CA ALA A 376 -2.91 -17.60 -21.73
C ALA A 376 -2.25 -18.86 -21.18
N THR A 377 -2.86 -20.02 -21.40
CA THR A 377 -2.31 -21.30 -20.96
C THR A 377 -0.98 -21.60 -21.68
N PRO A 378 0.12 -21.85 -20.94
CA PRO A 378 1.39 -22.25 -21.52
C PRO A 378 1.29 -23.54 -22.34
N HIS A 379 2.17 -23.69 -23.34
CA HIS A 379 2.29 -24.92 -24.10
C HIS A 379 2.59 -26.11 -23.16
N PRO A 380 2.09 -27.33 -23.42
CA PRO A 380 2.28 -28.50 -22.53
C PRO A 380 3.73 -28.83 -22.17
N LYS A 381 4.69 -28.41 -22.99
CA LYS A 381 6.14 -28.52 -22.68
C LYS A 381 6.53 -27.81 -21.37
N PHE A 382 5.74 -26.84 -20.92
CA PHE A 382 5.93 -26.07 -19.70
C PHE A 382 5.09 -26.58 -18.52
N ASP A 383 4.39 -27.70 -18.67
CA ASP A 383 3.56 -28.28 -17.60
C ASP A 383 4.36 -28.56 -16.33
N HIS A 384 5.65 -28.87 -16.47
CA HIS A 384 6.57 -29.08 -15.36
C HIS A 384 6.75 -27.84 -14.45
N LEU A 385 6.40 -26.63 -14.91
CA LEU A 385 6.59 -25.38 -14.16
C LEU A 385 5.42 -25.00 -13.26
N TRP A 386 4.23 -25.57 -13.46
CA TRP A 386 3.04 -25.10 -12.75
C TRP A 386 2.03 -26.20 -12.41
N ARG A 387 2.02 -27.33 -13.14
CA ARG A 387 1.06 -28.39 -12.84
C ARG A 387 1.29 -28.95 -11.43
N PRO A 388 0.21 -29.29 -10.71
CA PRO A 388 0.32 -29.90 -9.39
C PRO A 388 1.26 -31.10 -9.38
N GLY A 389 2.16 -31.15 -8.40
CA GLY A 389 3.12 -32.23 -8.22
C GLY A 389 4.38 -32.16 -9.08
N GLN A 390 4.53 -31.16 -9.96
CA GLN A 390 5.71 -31.01 -10.83
C GLN A 390 6.75 -30.06 -10.24
N ALA A 391 6.44 -28.76 -10.18
CA ALA A 391 7.26 -27.75 -9.52
C ALA A 391 6.56 -27.23 -8.28
N ASP A 392 7.33 -27.04 -7.22
CA ASP A 392 6.92 -26.34 -6.00
C ASP A 392 7.43 -24.89 -6.04
N ILE A 393 8.64 -24.70 -6.57
CA ILE A 393 9.28 -23.40 -6.80
C ILE A 393 9.78 -23.32 -8.23
N VAL A 394 9.50 -22.20 -8.90
CA VAL A 394 10.16 -21.81 -10.15
C VAL A 394 11.07 -20.61 -9.90
N ARG A 395 12.32 -20.70 -10.35
CA ARG A 395 13.28 -19.60 -10.32
C ARG A 395 13.55 -19.06 -11.71
N GLY A 396 13.65 -17.75 -11.82
CA GLY A 396 14.05 -17.12 -13.07
C GLY A 396 14.29 -15.62 -12.95
N PRO A 397 14.76 -14.98 -14.02
CA PRO A 397 14.93 -13.53 -14.05
C PRO A 397 13.58 -12.83 -14.11
N ILE A 398 13.52 -11.61 -13.58
CA ILE A 398 12.36 -10.72 -13.70
C ILE A 398 12.37 -10.06 -15.07
N CYS A 399 11.22 -10.02 -15.75
CA CYS A 399 11.06 -9.27 -16.99
C CYS A 399 10.74 -7.80 -16.70
N SER A 400 11.52 -6.89 -17.27
CA SER A 400 11.41 -5.44 -17.11
C SER A 400 10.70 -4.75 -18.28
N THR A 401 9.98 -5.51 -19.11
CA THR A 401 9.29 -4.98 -20.29
C THR A 401 7.81 -4.93 -20.07
N LEU A 402 7.21 -3.75 -20.31
CA LEU A 402 5.80 -3.51 -20.13
C LEU A 402 4.95 -4.64 -20.71
N SER A 403 4.04 -5.16 -19.90
CA SER A 403 3.11 -6.21 -20.32
C SER A 403 2.43 -5.84 -21.64
N THR A 404 2.01 -4.58 -21.82
CA THR A 404 1.35 -4.10 -23.05
C THR A 404 2.22 -4.19 -24.30
N GLN A 405 3.55 -4.05 -24.16
CA GLN A 405 4.49 -4.23 -25.27
C GLN A 405 4.70 -5.71 -25.55
N LEU A 406 4.88 -6.53 -24.51
CA LEU A 406 5.08 -7.99 -24.66
C LEU A 406 3.88 -8.67 -25.32
N VAL A 407 2.66 -8.40 -24.87
CA VAL A 407 1.46 -9.07 -25.38
C VAL A 407 1.17 -8.75 -26.86
N ARG A 408 1.72 -7.65 -27.39
CA ARG A 408 1.60 -7.26 -28.80
C ARG A 408 2.60 -7.96 -29.72
N ILE A 409 3.65 -8.56 -29.17
CA ILE A 409 4.61 -9.32 -29.96
C ILE A 409 3.88 -10.54 -30.55
N ARG A 410 3.94 -10.69 -31.88
CA ARG A 410 3.40 -11.87 -32.56
C ARG A 410 4.22 -13.10 -32.18
N ARG A 411 3.58 -14.28 -32.14
CA ARG A 411 4.21 -15.50 -31.63
C ARG A 411 5.51 -15.86 -32.36
N GLU A 412 5.50 -15.72 -33.68
CA GLU A 412 6.64 -15.93 -34.58
C GLU A 412 7.82 -14.98 -34.32
N ASN A 413 7.57 -13.84 -33.67
CA ASN A 413 8.54 -12.77 -33.41
C ASN A 413 9.07 -12.76 -31.97
N ILE A 414 8.56 -13.63 -31.09
CA ILE A 414 8.97 -13.71 -29.67
C ILE A 414 10.49 -13.79 -29.54
N GLN A 415 11.11 -14.65 -30.34
CA GLN A 415 12.53 -14.96 -30.20
C GLN A 415 13.45 -13.79 -30.61
N SER A 416 13.02 -12.97 -31.57
CA SER A 416 13.77 -11.81 -32.06
C SER A 416 13.50 -10.53 -31.28
N HIS A 417 12.29 -10.36 -30.71
CA HIS A 417 11.90 -9.13 -30.02
C HIS A 417 12.16 -9.15 -28.51
N ILE A 418 12.10 -10.34 -27.88
CA ILE A 418 12.49 -10.48 -26.48
C ILE A 418 13.99 -10.82 -26.45
N THR A 419 14.79 -9.84 -26.09
CA THR A 419 16.25 -9.88 -25.96
C THR A 419 16.68 -9.96 -24.50
N GLU A 420 17.98 -10.05 -24.23
CA GLU A 420 18.48 -10.09 -22.85
C GLU A 420 18.31 -8.75 -22.14
N ASP A 421 18.18 -7.65 -22.88
CA ASP A 421 17.92 -6.31 -22.32
C ASP A 421 16.54 -6.21 -21.66
N ASN A 422 15.63 -7.14 -21.98
CA ASN A 422 14.33 -7.24 -21.32
C ASN A 422 14.44 -7.86 -19.91
N VAL A 423 15.58 -8.45 -19.53
CA VAL A 423 15.82 -8.94 -18.17
C VAL A 423 16.15 -7.77 -17.25
N MET A 424 15.43 -7.64 -16.14
CA MET A 424 15.69 -6.64 -15.12
C MET A 424 17.10 -6.79 -14.55
N ARG A 425 17.85 -5.68 -14.56
CA ARG A 425 19.17 -5.58 -13.94
C ARG A 425 19.15 -4.57 -12.82
N LEU A 426 19.82 -4.91 -11.74
CA LEU A 426 20.07 -4.04 -10.60
C LEU A 426 21.19 -3.06 -10.94
N LEU A 427 21.30 -1.98 -10.16
CA LEU A 427 22.39 -1.00 -10.30
C LEU A 427 23.77 -1.64 -10.16
N SER A 428 23.88 -2.74 -9.41
CA SER A 428 25.08 -3.58 -9.30
C SER A 428 25.44 -4.34 -10.59
N GLY A 429 24.60 -4.28 -11.63
CA GLY A 429 24.75 -5.02 -12.89
C GLY A 429 24.23 -6.47 -12.82
N ARG A 430 23.91 -6.97 -11.62
CA ARG A 430 23.32 -8.29 -11.40
C ARG A 430 21.91 -8.36 -12.00
N LYS A 431 21.54 -9.55 -12.49
CA LYS A 431 20.16 -9.83 -12.89
C LYS A 431 19.31 -9.95 -11.63
N ALA A 432 18.18 -9.24 -11.59
CA ALA A 432 17.19 -9.44 -10.54
C ALA A 432 16.46 -10.76 -10.78
N THR A 433 16.30 -11.57 -9.72
CA THR A 433 15.66 -12.87 -9.80
C THR A 433 14.42 -12.95 -8.94
N GLN A 434 13.50 -13.84 -9.30
CA GLN A 434 12.34 -14.18 -8.51
C GLN A 434 12.25 -15.67 -8.27
N TRP A 435 11.79 -16.03 -7.07
CA TRP A 435 11.44 -17.36 -6.62
C TRP A 435 9.94 -17.39 -6.46
N VAL A 436 9.29 -18.19 -7.29
CA VAL A 436 7.84 -18.25 -7.41
C VAL A 436 7.37 -19.55 -6.81
N PHE A 437 6.72 -19.48 -5.65
CA PHE A 437 6.04 -20.63 -5.08
C PHE A 437 4.70 -20.78 -5.80
N VAL A 438 4.53 -21.90 -6.49
CA VAL A 438 3.43 -22.10 -7.47
C VAL A 438 2.30 -22.97 -6.92
N GLN A 439 2.58 -23.84 -5.94
CA GLN A 439 1.56 -24.73 -5.36
C GLN A 439 1.00 -24.18 -4.05
N ARG A 440 -0.33 -24.28 -3.89
CA ARG A 440 -1.03 -23.77 -2.71
C ARG A 440 -0.59 -24.45 -1.41
N ASP A 441 -0.47 -25.77 -1.41
CA ASP A 441 -0.01 -26.54 -0.25
C ASP A 441 1.43 -26.19 0.16
N VAL A 442 2.28 -25.86 -0.81
CA VAL A 442 3.65 -25.39 -0.54
C VAL A 442 3.64 -23.98 0.06
N ILE A 443 2.75 -23.10 -0.39
CA ILE A 443 2.58 -21.76 0.18
C ILE A 443 2.09 -21.85 1.63
N ASP A 444 1.14 -22.74 1.92
CA ASP A 444 0.62 -22.97 3.27
C ASP A 444 1.75 -23.50 4.19
N ARG A 445 2.52 -24.48 3.74
CA ARG A 445 3.71 -24.97 4.47
C ARG A 445 4.81 -23.91 4.62
N LEU A 446 5.01 -23.05 3.62
CA LEU A 446 5.96 -21.94 3.71
C LEU A 446 5.56 -21.02 4.85
N ALA A 447 4.28 -20.67 4.97
CA ALA A 447 3.76 -19.82 6.03
C ALA A 447 4.05 -20.39 7.44
N GLU A 448 3.90 -21.71 7.62
CA GLU A 448 4.29 -22.40 8.85
C GLU A 448 5.79 -22.28 9.15
N HIS A 449 6.65 -22.47 8.14
CA HIS A 449 8.11 -22.50 8.30
C HIS A 449 8.73 -21.13 8.58
N ILE A 450 8.06 -20.05 8.17
CA ILE A 450 8.51 -18.67 8.38
C ILE A 450 7.89 -18.04 9.62
N ARG A 451 6.99 -18.73 10.34
CA ARG A 451 6.47 -18.24 11.62
C ARG A 451 7.63 -18.04 12.60
N GLY A 452 7.73 -16.82 13.13
CA GLY A 452 8.82 -16.34 13.98
C GLY A 452 10.08 -15.92 13.24
N LYS A 453 10.03 -15.89 11.90
CA LYS A 453 11.16 -15.59 11.00
C LYS A 453 10.77 -14.63 9.88
N MET A 454 9.70 -13.89 10.11
CA MET A 454 9.18 -12.84 9.24
C MET A 454 9.47 -11.48 9.91
N HIS A 455 10.07 -10.58 9.14
CA HIS A 455 10.52 -9.29 9.59
C HIS A 455 9.96 -8.20 8.66
N PHE A 456 9.26 -7.22 9.24
CA PHE A 456 8.76 -6.06 8.52
C PHE A 456 9.65 -4.86 8.83
N ILE A 457 10.21 -4.24 7.81
CA ILE A 457 10.98 -3.01 7.92
C ILE A 457 10.12 -1.90 7.32
N ILE A 458 9.55 -1.04 8.16
CA ILE A 458 8.61 0.00 7.74
C ILE A 458 9.31 1.35 7.67
N PHE A 459 9.07 2.08 6.60
CA PHE A 459 9.63 3.40 6.33
C PHE A 459 8.51 4.43 6.33
N GLU A 460 8.70 5.50 7.09
CA GLU A 460 7.76 6.63 7.16
C GLU A 460 7.54 7.28 5.79
N ALA A 461 6.28 7.65 5.51
CA ALA A 461 5.86 8.36 4.30
C ALA A 461 6.65 9.68 4.03
N ALA A 462 7.00 9.90 2.77
CA ALA A 462 7.85 11.02 2.33
C ALA A 462 7.17 12.41 2.34
N VAL A 463 5.86 12.52 2.10
CA VAL A 463 5.14 13.82 2.00
C VAL A 463 4.71 14.38 3.35
N ARG A 464 4.97 13.68 4.47
CA ARG A 464 4.95 14.35 5.78
C ARG A 464 5.87 15.58 5.81
N PHE A 465 6.87 15.65 4.93
CA PHE A 465 7.90 16.68 4.87
C PHE A 465 7.55 17.98 4.12
N SER A 466 6.31 18.19 3.65
CA SER A 466 5.92 19.40 2.93
C SER A 466 5.42 20.54 3.81
#